data_AF-A0A969PUS6-F1
#
_entry.id   AF-A0A969PUS6-F1
#
_cell.length_a   1.000
_cell.length_b   1.000
_cell.length_c   1.000
_cell.angle_alpha   90.00
_cell.angle_beta   90.00
_cell.angle_gamma   90.00
#
_symmetry.space_group_name_H-M   'P 1'
#
loop_
_entity.id
_entity.type
_entity.pdbx_description
1 polymer ?
#
loop_
_entity_poly.entity_id
_entity_poly.type
_entity_poly.pdbx_seq_one_letter_code
_entity_poly.pdbx_strand_id
1 'polypeptide(L)'
;MGNRDLKIGQILSDRYEIIKQLGKKAGRQTFLARDLTTQENIVLKLLIFNSDFEWDNLKLFEREAQTLRHLSHPSIPRYLDYFEIN
;
A
#
# COMPACT_ATOMS: atom_id res chain seq x y z
N MET A 1 -6.76 -19.00 -7.96
CA MET A 1 -5.77 -17.90 -8.01
C MET A 1 -5.48 -17.49 -6.58
N GLY A 2 -4.24 -17.72 -6.12
CA GLY A 2 -3.91 -17.73 -4.69
C GLY A 2 -4.00 -16.36 -4.03
N ASN A 3 -4.57 -16.33 -2.83
CA ASN A 3 -4.56 -15.19 -1.93
C ASN A 3 -3.09 -14.86 -1.62
N ARG A 4 -2.52 -13.83 -2.26
CA ARG A 4 -1.10 -13.48 -2.10
C ARG A 4 -0.95 -12.66 -0.82
N ASP A 5 -0.97 -13.36 0.31
CA ASP A 5 -0.67 -12.75 1.61
C ASP A 5 0.84 -12.48 1.68
N LEU A 6 1.18 -11.19 1.80
CA LEU A 6 2.56 -10.75 1.94
C LEU A 6 3.11 -11.16 3.30
N LYS A 7 4.38 -11.54 3.34
CA LYS A 7 5.05 -12.01 4.56
C LYS A 7 5.87 -10.90 5.22
N ILE A 8 6.01 -10.95 6.54
CA ILE A 8 6.97 -10.10 7.26
C ILE A 8 8.39 -10.42 6.75
N GLY A 9 9.21 -9.39 6.54
CA GLY A 9 10.54 -9.46 5.95
C GLY A 9 10.53 -9.57 4.41
N GLN A 10 9.36 -9.68 3.77
CA GLN A 10 9.29 -9.63 2.31
C GLN A 10 9.63 -8.23 1.83
N ILE A 11 10.51 -8.14 0.83
CA ILE A 11 10.87 -6.88 0.16
C ILE A 11 10.04 -6.75 -1.11
N LEU A 12 9.39 -5.60 -1.28
CA LEU A 12 8.63 -5.24 -2.47
C LEU A 12 9.36 -4.16 -3.26
N SER A 13 9.33 -4.28 -4.59
CA SER A 13 9.97 -3.34 -5.51
C SER A 13 11.44 -3.05 -5.15
N ASP A 14 12.13 -4.06 -4.60
CA ASP A 14 13.52 -3.97 -4.11
C ASP A 14 13.79 -2.83 -3.10
N ARG A 15 12.73 -2.30 -2.46
CA ARG A 15 12.82 -1.10 -1.61
C ARG A 15 12.03 -1.17 -0.32
N TYR A 16 10.85 -1.78 -0.32
CA TYR A 16 9.95 -1.72 0.82
C TYR A 16 9.88 -3.05 1.54
N GLU A 17 10.47 -3.13 2.72
CA GLU A 17 10.44 -4.32 3.56
C GLU A 17 9.20 -4.33 4.45
N ILE A 18 8.36 -5.35 4.35
CA ILE A 18 7.17 -5.51 5.18
C ILE A 18 7.57 -5.78 6.64
N ILE A 19 7.15 -4.92 7.56
CA ILE A 19 7.38 -5.08 9.00
C ILE A 19 6.18 -5.73 9.68
N LYS A 20 4.97 -5.25 9.39
CA LYS A 20 3.74 -5.68 10.08
C LYS A 20 2.48 -5.37 9.27
N GLN A 21 1.50 -6.25 9.32
CA GLN A 21 0.14 -5.95 8.81
C GLN A 21 -0.62 -5.06 9.82
N LEU A 22 -1.10 -3.92 9.34
CA LEU A 22 -1.92 -2.97 10.11
C LEU A 22 -3.42 -3.20 9.91
N GLY A 23 -3.82 -3.74 8.76
CA GLY A 23 -5.22 -4.05 8.48
C GLY A 23 -5.43 -4.93 7.26
N LYS A 24 -6.54 -5.67 7.26
CA LYS A 24 -7.00 -6.52 6.16
C LYS A 24 -8.50 -6.32 5.97
N LYS A 25 -8.92 -6.03 4.74
CA LYS A 25 -10.32 -6.05 4.29
C LYS A 25 -10.38 -6.79 2.95
N ALA A 26 -11.57 -7.15 2.48
CA ALA A 26 -11.73 -7.74 1.15
C ALA A 26 -11.03 -6.86 0.09
N GLY A 27 -10.12 -7.46 -0.68
CA GLY A 27 -9.34 -6.80 -1.72
C GLY A 27 -8.34 -5.73 -1.26
N ARG A 28 -8.20 -5.44 0.05
CA ARG A 28 -7.32 -4.36 0.56
C ARG A 28 -6.48 -4.80 1.74
N GLN A 29 -5.20 -4.49 1.70
CA GLN A 29 -4.28 -4.75 2.81
C GLN A 29 -3.47 -3.49 3.12
N THR A 30 -3.26 -3.20 4.40
CA THR A 30 -2.44 -2.08 4.86
C THR A 30 -1.31 -2.60 5.71
N PHE A 31 -0.08 -2.17 5.43
CA PHE A 31 1.13 -2.61 6.11
C PHE A 31 1.94 -1.43 6.63
N LEU A 32 2.62 -1.66 7.74
CA LEU A 32 3.82 -0.93 8.12
C LEU A 32 4.99 -1.58 7.37
N ALA A 33 5.77 -0.76 6.69
CA ALA A 33 6.97 -1.19 5.99
C ALA A 33 8.13 -0.22 6.29
N ARG A 34 9.35 -0.68 6.02
CA ARG A 34 10.55 0.16 6.03
C ARG A 34 10.94 0.47 4.58
N ASP A 35 11.10 1.76 4.28
CA ASP A 35 11.77 2.18 3.06
C ASP A 35 13.28 1.97 3.22
N LEU A 36 13.85 1.03 2.48
CA LEU A 36 15.28 0.69 2.59
C LEU A 36 16.19 1.78 2.04
N THR A 37 15.67 2.72 1.25
CA THR A 37 16.45 3.86 0.74
C THR A 37 16.58 4.95 1.80
N THR A 38 15.47 5.34 2.44
CA THR A 38 15.45 6.44 3.42
C THR A 38 15.61 5.96 4.86
N GLN A 39 15.47 4.65 5.10
CA GLN A 39 15.39 4.01 6.41
C GLN A 39 14.17 4.46 7.25
N GLU A 40 13.20 5.14 6.64
CA GLU A 40 12.00 5.58 7.32
C GLU A 40 10.92 4.49 7.34
N ASN A 41 10.10 4.54 8.39
CA ASN A 41 8.88 3.74 8.47
C ASN A 41 7.78 4.40 7.63
N ILE A 42 7.14 3.61 6.77
CA ILE A 42 6.11 4.06 5.84
C ILE A 42 4.87 3.15 5.91
N VAL A 43 3.75 3.67 5.42
CA VAL A 43 2.51 2.89 5.27
C VAL A 43 2.34 2.48 3.82
N LEU A 44 2.27 1.18 3.57
CA LEU A 44 1.87 0.64 2.26
C LEU A 44 0.39 0.27 2.29
N LYS A 45 -0.36 0.80 1.33
CA LYS A 45 -1.72 0.34 1.03
C LYS A 45 -1.70 -0.45 -0.27
N LEU A 46 -2.16 -1.69 -0.22
CA LEU A 46 -2.24 -2.61 -1.33
C LEU A 46 -3.70 -2.86 -1.70
N LEU A 47 -3.98 -2.80 -3.00
CA LEU A 47 -5.23 -3.25 -3.61
C LEU A 47 -4.95 -4.55 -4.36
N ILE A 48 -5.74 -5.59 -4.11
CA ILE A 48 -5.57 -6.92 -4.68
C ILE A 48 -6.75 -7.20 -5.61
N PHE A 49 -6.45 -7.54 -6.86
CA PHE A 49 -7.43 -7.98 -7.83
C PHE A 49 -7.66 -9.49 -7.65
N ASN A 50 -8.78 -9.85 -7.01
CA ASN A 50 -9.22 -11.23 -6.83
C ASN A 50 -10.72 -11.36 -7.19
N SER A 51 -11.32 -12.52 -6.95
CA SER A 51 -12.75 -12.76 -7.24
C SER A 51 -13.71 -11.82 -6.51
N ASP A 52 -13.27 -11.25 -5.39
CA ASP A 52 -14.08 -10.38 -4.53
C ASP A 52 -13.77 -8.90 -4.79
N PHE A 53 -13.13 -8.60 -5.93
CA PHE A 53 -12.75 -7.25 -6.32
C PHE A 53 -13.93 -6.49 -6.92
N GLU A 54 -14.23 -5.36 -6.30
CA GLU A 54 -15.22 -4.40 -6.80
C GLU A 54 -14.53 -3.20 -7.47
N TRP A 55 -14.97 -2.81 -8.67
CA TRP A 55 -14.40 -1.68 -9.41
C TRP A 55 -14.44 -0.36 -8.63
N ASP A 56 -15.45 -0.17 -7.78
CA ASP A 56 -15.53 1.02 -6.93
C ASP A 56 -14.43 1.09 -5.87
N ASN A 57 -13.86 -0.06 -5.47
CA ASN A 57 -12.70 -0.08 -4.59
C ASN A 57 -11.45 0.48 -5.27
N LEU A 58 -11.28 0.27 -6.58
CA LEU A 58 -10.19 0.87 -7.35
C LEU A 58 -10.36 2.37 -7.46
N LYS A 59 -11.54 2.85 -7.88
CA LYS A 59 -11.81 4.30 -7.99
C LYS A 59 -11.56 5.04 -6.68
N LEU A 60 -12.00 4.48 -5.55
CA LEU A 60 -11.76 5.06 -4.23
C LEU A 60 -10.28 5.06 -3.86
N PHE A 61 -9.54 4.00 -4.19
CA PHE A 61 -8.12 3.89 -3.93
C PHE A 61 -7.31 4.90 -4.74
N GLU A 62 -7.57 5.00 -6.05
CA GLU A 62 -6.93 5.97 -6.95
C GLU A 62 -7.25 7.41 -6.53
N ARG A 63 -8.50 7.70 -6.18
CA ARG A 63 -8.91 9.03 -5.71
C ARG A 63 -8.20 9.42 -4.41
N GLU A 64 -8.02 8.49 -3.48
CA GLU A 64 -7.26 8.75 -2.25
C GLU A 64 -5.82 9.14 -2.58
N ALA A 65 -5.12 8.34 -3.40
CA ALA A 65 -3.75 8.63 -3.82
C ALA A 65 -3.65 9.97 -4.56
N GLN A 66 -4.57 10.24 -5.49
CA GLN A 66 -4.61 11.51 -6.21
C GLN A 66 -4.85 12.69 -5.27
N THR A 67 -5.71 12.53 -4.27
CA THR A 67 -5.95 13.59 -3.27
C THR A 67 -4.68 13.87 -2.47
N LEU A 68 -4.02 12.83 -1.95
CA LEU A 68 -2.80 12.97 -1.15
C LEU A 68 -1.62 13.54 -1.96
N ARG A 69 -1.52 13.27 -3.27
CA ARG A 69 -0.49 13.86 -4.15
C ARG A 69 -0.51 15.39 -4.18
N HIS A 70 -1.67 16.00 -3.98
CA HIS A 70 -1.83 17.47 -4.03
C HIS A 70 -1.82 18.12 -2.64
N LEU A 71 -1.64 17.34 -1.56
CA LEU A 71 -1.62 17.83 -0.19
C LEU A 71 -0.19 17.82 0.36
N SER A 72 0.22 18.95 0.94
CA SER A 72 1.50 19.09 1.64
C SER A 72 1.27 19.83 2.96
N HIS A 73 0.89 19.09 3.99
CA HIS A 73 0.59 19.64 5.31
C HIS A 73 1.08 18.70 6.42
N PRO A 74 1.71 19.20 7.50
CA PRO A 74 2.35 18.35 8.52
C PRO A 74 1.37 17.39 9.24
N SER A 75 0.09 17.74 9.31
CA SER A 75 -0.96 16.89 9.92
C SER A 75 -1.63 15.91 8.95
N ILE A 76 -1.21 15.87 7.68
CA ILE A 76 -1.78 15.00 6.65
C ILE A 76 -0.68 14.05 6.16
N PRO A 77 -0.95 12.74 6.02
CA PRO A 77 0.02 11.82 5.45
C PRO A 77 0.50 12.28 4.07
N ARG A 78 1.82 12.33 3.88
CA ARG A 78 2.42 12.68 2.59
C ARG A 78 2.36 11.48 1.65
N TYR A 79 1.94 11.70 0.42
CA TYR A 79 2.10 10.72 -0.66
C TYR A 79 3.58 10.54 -1.00
N LEU A 80 4.06 9.30 -1.05
CA LEU A 80 5.47 8.99 -1.35
C LEU A 80 5.66 8.44 -2.77
N ASP A 81 4.94 7.37 -3.12
CA ASP A 81 5.13 6.68 -4.40
C ASP A 81 3.96 5.75 -4.74
N TYR A 82 4.01 5.10 -5.90
CA TYR A 82 3.12 4.04 -6.37
C TYR A 82 3.88 3.03 -7.23
N PHE A 83 3.57 1.74 -7.05
CA PHE A 83 4.10 0.66 -7.87
C PHE A 83 3.08 -0.49 -7.97
N GLU A 84 3.26 -1.33 -8.97
CA GLU A 84 2.49 -2.55 -9.20
C GLU A 84 3.33 -3.80 -8.86
N ILE A 85 2.66 -4.88 -8.48
CA ILE A 85 3.31 -6.16 -8.16
C ILE A 85 2.80 -7.20 -9.16
N ASN A 86 3.70 -7.74 -9.97
CA ASN A 86 3.41 -8.84 -10.90
C ASN A 86 3.31 -10.19 -10.17
#